data_AF-A0A972GAS7-F1
#
_entry.id   AF-A0A972GAS7-F1
#
_cell.length_a   1.000
_cell.length_b   1.000
_cell.length_c   1.000
_cell.angle_alpha   90.00
_cell.angle_beta   90.00
_cell.angle_gamma   90.00
#
_symmetry.space_group_name_H-M   'P 1'
#
loop_
_entity.id
_entity.type
_entity.pdbx_description
1 polymer ?
#
loop_
_entity_poly.entity_id
_entity_poly.type
_entity_poly.pdbx_seq_one_letter_code
_entity_poly.pdbx_strand_id
1 'polypeptide(L)'
;MYAPEIANGGSLAVSPPTSFEERFRAREMSLVQSGYFKEVVVKQFPWSQWYDTKQYLDLLSTYSDHRLLNEETRKDLFEQVTAILEENGGGIEKHHIATLFVAKQDL
;
A
#
# COMPACT_ATOMS: atom_id res chain seq x y z
N MET A 1 -4.09 -6.30 5.16
CA MET A 1 -3.81 -4.90 5.52
C MET A 1 -5.16 -4.20 5.54
N TYR A 2 -5.68 -3.88 6.73
CA TYR A 2 -6.95 -3.15 6.89
C TYR A 2 -6.64 -1.66 6.69
N ALA A 3 -7.30 -1.05 5.71
CA ALA A 3 -7.20 0.38 5.40
C ALA A 3 -8.43 1.08 6.01
N PRO A 4 -8.35 1.59 7.26
CA PRO A 4 -9.47 2.23 7.95
C PRO A 4 -10.04 3.46 7.22
N GLU A 5 -9.31 4.04 6.28
CA GLU A 5 -9.69 5.22 5.51
C GLU A 5 -10.84 4.99 4.50
N ILE A 6 -11.18 3.74 4.18
CA ILE A 6 -12.20 3.44 3.14
C ILE A 6 -13.58 3.14 3.76
N ALA A 7 -13.66 2.93 5.07
CA ALA A 7 -14.90 2.49 5.72
C ALA A 7 -15.85 3.62 6.14
N ASN A 8 -15.40 4.88 6.17
CA ASN A 8 -16.23 5.99 6.63
C ASN A 8 -16.23 7.14 5.62
N GLY A 9 -17.36 7.32 4.92
CA GLY A 9 -17.71 8.55 4.21
C GLY A 9 -17.98 9.71 5.17
N GLY A 10 -16.99 10.04 6.00
CA GLY A 10 -17.07 11.06 7.04
C GLY A 10 -15.73 11.74 7.22
N SER A 11 -15.67 13.00 6.77
CA SER A 11 -14.56 13.92 6.94
C SER A 11 -14.16 14.06 8.41
N LEU A 12 -13.03 13.45 8.78
CA LEU A 12 -12.20 13.88 9.91
C LEU A 12 -10.77 13.97 9.38
N ALA A 13 -10.41 15.18 8.98
CA ALA A 13 -9.18 15.52 8.28
C ALA A 13 -7.94 15.34 9.15
N VAL A 14 -7.32 14.16 9.06
CA VAL A 14 -5.86 14.09 9.00
C VAL A 14 -5.55 13.41 7.67
N SER A 15 -5.31 14.22 6.64
CA SER A 15 -4.82 13.69 5.37
C SER A 15 -3.60 12.82 5.65
N PRO A 16 -3.52 11.58 5.12
CA PRO A 16 -2.31 10.80 5.27
C PRO A 16 -1.12 11.61 4.75
N PRO A 17 0.07 11.47 5.36
CA PRO A 17 1.24 12.19 4.90
C PRO A 17 1.46 11.93 3.40
N THR A 18 1.66 13.03 2.67
CA THR A 18 1.64 13.12 1.20
C THR A 18 2.76 12.35 0.51
N SER A 19 3.83 12.02 1.23
CA SER A 19 4.94 11.21 0.72
C SER A 19 5.24 9.98 1.58
N PHE A 20 5.82 8.96 0.95
CA PHE A 20 6.31 7.76 1.65
C PHE A 20 7.27 8.12 2.79
N GLU A 21 8.17 9.08 2.56
CA GLU A 21 9.12 9.55 3.57
C GLU A 21 8.46 10.18 4.79
N GLU A 22 7.39 10.96 4.60
CA GLU A 22 6.64 11.52 5.73
C GLU A 22 5.88 10.44 6.50
N ARG A 23 5.34 9.43 5.81
CA ARG A 23 4.70 8.27 6.47
C ARG A 23 5.69 7.49 7.33
N PHE A 24 6.91 7.27 6.83
CA PHE A 24 7.94 6.56 7.60
C PHE A 24 8.39 7.37 8.82
N ARG A 25 8.62 8.68 8.64
CA ARG A 25 8.98 9.58 9.76
C ARG A 25 7.87 9.66 10.81
N ALA A 26 6.61 9.81 10.39
CA ALA A 26 5.47 9.82 11.32
C ALA A 26 5.39 8.52 12.13
N ARG A 27 5.64 7.37 11.47
CA ARG A 27 5.66 6.07 12.15
C ARG A 27 6.81 5.97 13.15
N GLU A 28 8.03 6.36 12.77
CA GLU A 28 9.20 6.37 13.65
C GLU A 28 8.96 7.26 14.88
N MET A 29 8.51 8.50 14.66
CA MET A 29 8.20 9.43 15.75
C MET A 29 7.13 8.87 16.69
N SER A 30 6.08 8.21 16.17
CA SER A 30 5.03 7.62 17.01
C SER A 30 5.57 6.54 17.96
N LEU A 31 6.59 5.77 17.53
CA LEU A 31 7.23 4.77 18.38
C LEU A 31 8.02 5.43 19.52
N VAL A 32 8.82 6.45 19.19
CA VAL A 32 9.61 7.21 20.18
C VAL A 32 8.70 7.94 21.17
N GLN A 33 7.67 8.63 20.69
CA GLN A 33 6.73 9.41 21.51
C GLN A 33 5.92 8.55 22.47
N SER A 34 5.70 7.27 22.15
CA SER A 34 4.97 6.36 23.04
C SER A 34 5.68 6.13 24.38
N GLY A 35 6.99 6.37 24.47
CA GLY A 35 7.81 6.13 25.66
C GLY A 35 8.12 4.66 25.94
N TYR A 36 7.45 3.71 25.28
CA TYR A 36 7.65 2.26 25.46
C TYR A 36 8.82 1.68 24.65
N PHE A 37 9.37 2.45 23.72
CA PHE A 37 10.37 1.96 22.76
C PHE A 37 11.57 2.89 22.72
N LYS A 38 12.76 2.29 22.69
CA LYS A 38 14.06 2.95 22.53
C LYS A 38 14.79 2.35 21.34
N GLU A 39 15.86 3.03 20.91
CA GLU A 39 16.76 2.54 19.85
C GLU A 39 15.98 2.14 18.57
N VAL A 40 15.07 3.01 18.11
CA VAL A 40 14.31 2.75 16.89
C VAL A 40 15.28 2.79 15.70
N VAL A 41 15.33 1.69 14.95
CA VAL A 41 16.10 1.53 13.72
C VAL A 41 15.12 1.24 12.58
N VAL A 42 15.20 2.03 11.52
CA VAL A 42 14.40 1.85 10.31
C VAL A 42 15.27 1.25 9.21
N LYS A 43 14.79 0.19 8.56
CA LYS A 43 15.43 -0.43 7.39
C LYS A 43 14.44 -0.52 6.25
N GLN A 44 14.89 -0.19 5.04
CA GLN A 44 14.10 -0.30 3.82
C GLN A 44 14.69 -1.36 2.90
N PHE A 45 13.82 -2.12 2.27
CA PHE A 45 14.17 -3.17 1.32
C PHE A 45 13.37 -2.93 0.04
N PRO A 46 13.91 -2.17 -0.93
CA PRO A 46 13.26 -1.94 -2.20
C PRO A 46 13.42 -3.13 -3.13
N TRP A 47 12.40 -3.42 -3.93
CA TRP A 47 12.49 -4.33 -5.07
C TRP A 47 11.52 -3.92 -6.16
N SER A 48 11.78 -4.41 -7.37
CA SER A 48 10.85 -4.28 -8.50
C SER A 48 10.42 -5.66 -8.96
N GLN A 49 9.19 -5.79 -9.42
CA GLN A 49 8.67 -7.01 -9.99
C GLN A 49 7.86 -6.69 -11.25
N TRP A 50 8.19 -7.37 -12.34
CA TRP A 50 7.36 -7.36 -13.54
C TRP A 50 6.16 -8.28 -13.36
N TYR A 51 4.99 -7.80 -13.77
CA TYR A 51 3.76 -8.57 -13.86
C TYR A 51 3.25 -8.48 -15.29
N ASP A 52 2.99 -9.63 -15.91
CA ASP A 52 2.14 -9.62 -17.11
C ASP A 52 0.70 -9.23 -16.74
N THR A 53 -0.12 -8.89 -17.74
CA THR A 53 -1.50 -8.44 -17.52
C THR A 53 -2.30 -9.39 -16.63
N LYS A 54 -2.22 -10.71 -16.85
CA LYS A 54 -2.95 -11.69 -16.06
C LYS A 54 -2.47 -11.70 -14.61
N GLN A 55 -1.16 -11.78 -14.40
CA GLN A 55 -0.55 -11.78 -13.06
C GLN A 55 -0.90 -10.49 -12.31
N TYR A 56 -0.99 -9.36 -13.01
CA TYR A 56 -1.35 -8.09 -12.40
C TYR A 56 -2.82 -8.05 -11.97
N LEU A 57 -3.75 -8.56 -12.80
CA LEU A 57 -5.16 -8.69 -12.40
C LEU A 57 -5.34 -9.66 -11.23
N ASP A 58 -4.62 -10.79 -11.25
CA ASP A 58 -4.60 -11.75 -10.14
C ASP A 58 -4.13 -11.04 -8.85
N LEU A 59 -3.08 -10.21 -8.92
CA LEU A 59 -2.62 -9.40 -7.79
C LEU A 59 -3.70 -8.41 -7.31
N LEU A 60 -4.30 -7.63 -8.21
CA LEU A 60 -5.36 -6.67 -7.86
C LEU A 60 -6.55 -7.35 -7.19
N SER A 61 -6.88 -8.58 -7.59
CA SER A 61 -7.97 -9.36 -6.98
C SER A 61 -7.72 -9.69 -5.49
N THR A 62 -6.48 -9.60 -5.02
CA THR A 62 -6.14 -9.81 -3.59
C THR A 62 -6.33 -8.55 -2.74
N TYR A 63 -6.41 -7.37 -3.35
CA TYR A 63 -6.52 -6.10 -2.64
C TYR A 63 -7.93 -5.94 -2.07
N SER A 64 -8.02 -5.64 -0.77
CA SER A 64 -9.30 -5.55 -0.06
C SER A 64 -10.30 -4.62 -0.77
N ASP A 65 -9.85 -3.45 -1.23
CA ASP A 65 -10.73 -2.46 -1.85
C ASP A 65 -11.32 -2.96 -3.17
N HIS A 66 -10.54 -3.72 -3.95
CA HIS A 66 -11.00 -4.33 -5.20
C HIS A 66 -11.91 -5.54 -4.95
N ARG A 67 -11.68 -6.27 -3.85
CA ARG A 67 -12.55 -7.38 -3.41
C ARG A 67 -13.91 -6.90 -2.92
N LEU A 68 -13.98 -5.67 -2.40
CA LEU A 68 -15.22 -5.06 -1.89
C LEU A 68 -16.07 -4.42 -2.99
N LEU A 69 -15.54 -4.26 -4.21
CA LEU A 69 -16.33 -3.80 -5.35
C LEU A 69 -17.41 -4.82 -5.71
N ASN A 70 -18.57 -4.32 -6.13
CA ASN A 70 -19.58 -5.16 -6.75
C ASN A 70 -19.03 -5.77 -8.07
N GLU A 71 -19.64 -6.85 -8.52
CA GLU A 71 -19.14 -7.64 -9.66
C GLU A 71 -19.07 -6.83 -10.96
N GLU A 72 -20.07 -6.01 -11.25
CA GLU A 72 -20.14 -5.19 -12.46
C GLU A 72 -19.01 -4.15 -12.49
N THR A 73 -18.86 -3.36 -11.43
CA THR A 73 -17.78 -2.37 -11.31
C THR A 73 -16.40 -3.02 -11.34
N ARG A 74 -16.23 -4.17 -10.69
CA ARG A 74 -14.94 -4.88 -10.71
C ARG A 74 -14.59 -5.39 -12.10
N LYS A 75 -15.58 -5.92 -12.84
CA LYS A 75 -15.39 -6.41 -14.21
C LYS A 75 -15.01 -5.26 -15.14
N ASP A 76 -15.76 -4.17 -15.12
CA ASP A 76 -15.48 -2.99 -15.95
C ASP A 76 -14.08 -2.42 -15.67
N LEU A 77 -13.70 -2.30 -14.39
CA LEU A 77 -12.35 -1.90 -14.01
C LEU A 77 -11.28 -2.83 -14.59
N PHE A 78 -11.45 -4.15 -14.48
CA PHE A 78 -10.46 -5.12 -14.93
C PHE A 78 -10.36 -5.16 -16.47
N GLU A 79 -11.47 -4.97 -17.18
CA GLU A 79 -11.48 -4.84 -18.65
C GLU A 79 -10.70 -3.61 -19.10
N GLN A 80 -10.93 -2.45 -18.48
CA GLN A 80 -10.19 -1.22 -18.80
C GLN A 80 -8.70 -1.32 -18.47
N VAL A 81 -8.34 -1.89 -17.31
CA VAL A 81 -6.93 -2.14 -16.95
C VAL A 81 -6.26 -3.07 -17.96
N THR A 82 -6.96 -4.13 -18.39
CA THR A 82 -6.45 -5.06 -19.41
C THR A 82 -6.15 -4.31 -20.71
N ALA A 83 -7.10 -3.53 -21.22
CA ALA A 83 -6.92 -2.79 -22.47
C ALA A 83 -5.69 -1.87 -22.42
N ILE A 84 -5.55 -1.10 -21.34
CA ILE A 84 -4.40 -0.19 -21.16
C ILE A 84 -3.08 -0.97 -21.13
N LEU A 85 -3.01 -2.09 -20.41
CA LEU A 85 -1.77 -2.86 -20.31
C LEU A 85 -1.38 -3.51 -21.63
N GLU A 86 -2.33 -4.13 -22.34
CA GLU A 86 -2.07 -4.74 -23.64
C GLU A 86 -1.61 -3.71 -24.69
N GLU A 87 -2.18 -2.51 -24.69
CA GLU A 87 -1.73 -1.39 -25.54
C GLU A 87 -0.30 -0.91 -25.22
N ASN A 88 0.17 -1.13 -23.99
CA ASN A 88 1.44 -0.62 -23.48
C ASN A 88 2.50 -1.73 -23.22
N GLY A 89 2.36 -2.89 -23.86
CA GLY A 89 3.36 -3.96 -23.82
C GLY A 89 3.01 -5.18 -22.95
N GLY A 90 1.75 -5.32 -22.55
CA GLY A 90 1.20 -6.53 -21.93
C GLY A 90 1.60 -6.75 -20.47
N GLY A 91 1.99 -5.68 -19.76
CA GLY A 91 2.39 -5.79 -18.36
C GLY A 91 2.87 -4.49 -17.74
N ILE A 92 3.30 -4.58 -16.49
CA ILE A 92 3.74 -3.44 -15.70
C ILE A 92 4.85 -3.83 -14.73
N GLU A 93 5.84 -2.94 -14.57
CA GLU A 93 6.82 -3.04 -13.48
C GLU A 93 6.26 -2.35 -12.23
N LYS A 94 6.18 -3.10 -11.12
CA LYS A 94 5.78 -2.58 -9.81
C LYS A 94 7.00 -2.43 -8.93
N HIS A 95 7.22 -1.21 -8.44
CA HIS A 95 8.22 -0.91 -7.43
C HIS A 95 7.61 -1.01 -6.04
N HIS A 96 8.24 -1.78 -5.17
CA HIS A 96 7.82 -2.02 -3.80
C HIS A 96 8.94 -1.63 -2.84
N ILE A 97 8.55 -1.21 -1.63
CA ILE A 97 9.48 -0.97 -0.53
C ILE A 97 8.88 -1.59 0.73
N ALA A 98 9.53 -2.61 1.27
CA ALA A 98 9.24 -3.10 2.61
C ALA A 98 10.02 -2.24 3.61
N THR A 99 9.31 -1.67 4.58
CA THR A 99 9.93 -0.87 5.64
C THR A 99 9.79 -1.61 6.96
N LEU A 100 10.93 -1.93 7.58
CA LEU A 100 11.04 -2.59 8.86
C LEU A 100 11.41 -1.56 9.93
N PHE A 101 10.58 -1.43 10.96
CA PHE A 101 10.87 -0.68 12.17
C PHE A 101 11.26 -1.69 13.25
N VAL A 102 12.50 -1.62 13.72
CA VAL A 102 13.00 -2.41 14.85
C VAL A 102 13.18 -1.46 16.01
N ALA A 103 12.66 -1.80 17.19
CA ALA A 103 12.89 -1.01 18.38
C ALA A 103 13.04 -1.96 19.58
N LYS A 104 13.80 -1.50 20.57
CA LYS A 104 13.92 -2.18 21.85
C LYS A 104 12.78 -1.72 22.75
N GLN A 105 12.05 -2.67 23.32
CA GLN A 105 11.04 -2.36 24.33
C GLN A 105 11.74 -1.96 25.63
N ASP A 106 11.30 -0.85 26.21
CA ASP A 106 11.70 -0.39 27.53
C ASP A 106 10.60 -0.81 28.51
N LEU A 107 10.91 -1.80 29.36
CA LEU A 107 10.04 -2.29 30.43
C LEU A 107 10.49 -1.73 31.78
#